data_AF-X1N4X2-F1
#
_entry.id   AF-X1N4X2-F1
#
_cell.length_a   1.000
_cell.length_b   1.000
_cell.length_c   1.000
_cell.angle_alpha   90.00
_cell.angle_beta   90.00
_cell.angle_gamma   90.00
#
_symmetry.space_group_name_H-M   'P 1'
#
loop_
_entity.id
_entity.type
_entity.pdbx_description
1 polymer ?
#
loop_
_entity_poly.entity_id
_entity_poly.type
_entity_poly.pdbx_seq_one_letter_code
_entity_poly.pdbx_strand_id
1 'polypeptide(L)'
;MAIKHVTVKAPGNTLAAVADWNANHTIEANTINETHIDWGTGANQVSAVDILIADGGGIIAGLNVETALQENRTAIDLNSAKNTNVTTNLSLGAITATTMIVASSDGADATLIEADTDDAGLLGADKWDEIVANTAAKHAKQHAITTAADHTSTATPAQILKADANGLPVDATNTDAEVSDAVTKKHSQNTDTILGTDCVALDHGAAATDMVINVSYGVGDPPAANTTTIGS
;
A
#
# COMPACT_ATOMS: atom_id res chain seq x y z
N MET A 1 -84.86 29.62 -81.28
CA MET A 1 -84.02 30.22 -82.33
C MET A 1 -82.60 29.75 -82.09
N ALA A 2 -82.07 28.83 -82.91
CA ALA A 2 -80.80 28.15 -82.65
C ALA A 2 -79.62 29.04 -83.09
N ILE A 3 -78.73 29.37 -82.15
CA ILE A 3 -77.49 30.10 -82.43
C ILE A 3 -76.48 29.10 -82.99
N LYS A 4 -76.23 29.15 -84.31
CA LYS A 4 -75.10 28.44 -84.94
C LYS A 4 -73.82 29.23 -84.65
N HIS A 5 -72.86 28.61 -83.98
CA HIS A 5 -71.49 29.10 -83.90
C HIS A 5 -70.90 29.10 -85.32
N VAL A 6 -70.63 30.28 -85.86
CA VAL A 6 -69.92 30.45 -87.14
C VAL A 6 -68.44 30.64 -86.82
N THR A 7 -67.62 29.63 -87.12
CA THR A 7 -66.15 29.77 -87.08
C THR A 7 -65.70 30.45 -88.36
N VAL A 8 -65.36 31.73 -88.29
CA VAL A 8 -64.76 32.47 -89.41
C VAL A 8 -63.24 32.24 -89.38
N LYS A 9 -62.72 31.45 -90.32
CA LYS A 9 -61.27 31.28 -90.54
C LYS A 9 -60.78 32.44 -91.42
N ALA A 10 -60.07 33.41 -90.83
CA ALA A 10 -59.35 34.40 -91.63
C ALA A 10 -58.14 33.73 -92.32
N PRO A 11 -57.96 33.84 -93.64
CA PRO A 11 -56.80 33.29 -94.32
C PRO A 11 -55.59 34.20 -94.06
N GLY A 12 -54.57 33.67 -93.39
CA GLY A 12 -53.25 34.30 -93.30
C GLY A 12 -52.73 34.65 -91.90
N ASN A 13 -53.43 34.32 -90.82
CA ASN A 13 -52.92 34.57 -89.46
C ASN A 13 -52.43 33.26 -88.85
N THR A 14 -51.17 32.89 -89.11
CA THR A 14 -50.44 31.92 -88.29
C THR A 14 -50.39 32.49 -86.89
N LEU A 15 -51.00 31.80 -85.92
CA LEU A 15 -50.87 32.13 -84.50
C LEU A 15 -49.38 32.08 -84.14
N ALA A 16 -48.70 33.22 -84.12
CA ALA A 16 -47.40 33.40 -83.48
C ALA A 16 -47.59 33.48 -81.95
N ALA A 17 -48.35 32.52 -81.40
CA ALA A 17 -48.53 32.36 -79.98
C ALA A 17 -47.55 31.28 -79.51
N VAL A 18 -46.56 31.72 -78.70
CA VAL A 18 -45.75 30.89 -77.80
C VAL A 18 -44.65 30.03 -78.45
N ALA A 19 -43.87 30.59 -79.37
CA ALA A 19 -42.64 29.92 -79.82
C ALA A 19 -41.47 30.01 -78.81
N ASP A 20 -41.51 30.96 -77.86
CA ASP A 20 -40.34 31.23 -76.99
C ASP A 20 -40.24 30.39 -75.70
N TRP A 21 -41.24 29.56 -75.39
CA TRP A 21 -41.09 28.52 -74.34
C TRP A 21 -40.82 27.11 -74.92
N ASN A 22 -41.00 26.93 -76.24
CA ASN A 22 -40.76 25.67 -76.93
C ASN A 22 -39.38 25.55 -77.58
N ALA A 23 -38.56 26.60 -77.51
CA ALA A 23 -37.24 26.55 -78.12
C ALA A 23 -36.18 25.88 -77.23
N ASN A 24 -36.50 25.41 -76.00
CA ASN A 24 -35.45 24.77 -75.20
C ASN A 24 -35.78 23.61 -74.27
N HIS A 25 -37.02 23.37 -73.77
CA HIS A 25 -37.29 22.18 -72.93
C HIS A 25 -38.76 21.72 -72.98
N THR A 26 -39.36 21.58 -74.16
CA THR A 26 -40.65 20.87 -74.28
C THR A 26 -40.35 19.37 -74.21
N ILE A 27 -40.39 18.80 -73.01
CA ILE A 27 -40.73 17.37 -72.88
C ILE A 27 -42.15 17.30 -73.44
N GLU A 28 -42.30 16.90 -74.71
CA GLU A 28 -43.64 16.75 -75.32
C GLU A 28 -44.48 15.88 -74.38
N ALA A 29 -45.79 16.14 -74.28
CA ALA A 29 -46.67 15.29 -73.48
C ALA A 29 -46.43 13.81 -73.86
N ASN A 30 -46.11 12.94 -72.90
CA ASN A 30 -45.64 11.55 -73.06
C ASN A 30 -44.20 11.28 -73.57
N THR A 31 -43.29 12.25 -73.66
CA THR A 31 -41.88 11.93 -74.01
C THR A 31 -41.08 11.31 -72.86
N ILE A 32 -41.41 11.67 -71.62
CA ILE A 32 -41.17 10.78 -70.49
C ILE A 32 -42.46 9.98 -70.36
N ASN A 33 -42.40 8.68 -70.57
CA ASN A 33 -43.55 7.84 -70.30
C ASN A 33 -43.83 7.93 -68.80
N GLU A 34 -44.86 8.67 -68.40
CA GLU A 34 -45.25 8.87 -67.00
C GLU A 34 -45.62 7.52 -66.34
N THR A 35 -45.91 6.47 -67.13
CA THR A 35 -46.09 5.09 -66.64
C THR A 35 -44.78 4.36 -66.34
N HIS A 36 -43.61 4.93 -66.67
CA HIS A 36 -42.29 4.41 -66.28
C HIS A 36 -41.75 5.08 -65.01
N ILE A 37 -42.34 6.21 -64.58
CA ILE A 37 -42.09 6.82 -63.27
C ILE A 37 -43.34 6.59 -62.42
N ASP A 38 -43.70 5.32 -62.24
CA ASP A 38 -44.69 4.93 -61.25
C ASP A 38 -43.98 4.64 -59.93
N TRP A 39 -44.33 5.39 -58.91
CA TRP A 39 -43.77 5.34 -57.55
C TRP A 39 -44.52 4.31 -56.66
N GLY A 40 -45.37 3.45 -57.24
CA GLY A 40 -46.16 2.39 -56.57
C GLY A 40 -45.48 1.01 -56.40
N THR A 41 -46.15 -0.10 -56.76
CA THR A 41 -45.58 -1.50 -56.75
C THR A 41 -45.81 -2.33 -58.06
N GLY A 42 -46.01 -1.71 -59.22
CA GLY A 42 -46.28 -2.35 -60.52
C GLY A 42 -45.06 -2.77 -61.37
N ALA A 43 -45.31 -3.42 -62.52
CA ALA A 43 -44.28 -4.08 -63.35
C ALA A 43 -43.33 -3.16 -64.15
N ASN A 44 -43.52 -1.83 -64.12
CA ASN A 44 -42.78 -0.86 -64.95
C ASN A 44 -42.18 0.28 -64.12
N GLN A 45 -41.71 -0.02 -62.92
CA GLN A 45 -41.27 0.98 -61.95
C GLN A 45 -39.77 1.12 -61.92
N VAL A 46 -39.30 2.35 -61.67
CA VAL A 46 -37.90 2.56 -61.28
C VAL A 46 -37.71 1.95 -59.90
N SER A 47 -37.07 0.77 -59.85
CA SER A 47 -36.75 0.09 -58.61
C SER A 47 -35.40 0.58 -58.05
N ALA A 48 -35.10 0.27 -56.79
CA ALA A 48 -33.78 0.54 -56.21
C ALA A 48 -32.64 -0.22 -56.91
N VAL A 49 -32.95 -1.29 -57.65
CA VAL A 49 -31.99 -2.00 -58.52
C VAL A 49 -31.62 -1.18 -59.76
N ASP A 50 -32.55 -0.35 -60.24
CA ASP A 50 -32.39 0.44 -61.47
C ASP A 50 -31.68 1.79 -61.23
N ILE A 51 -31.59 2.21 -59.96
CA ILE A 51 -30.85 3.40 -59.57
C ILE A 51 -29.41 3.01 -59.27
N LEU A 52 -28.54 3.25 -60.25
CA LEU A 52 -27.10 3.11 -60.07
C LEU A 52 -26.58 4.12 -59.05
N ILE A 53 -25.59 3.70 -58.25
CA ILE A 53 -24.85 4.61 -57.38
C ILE A 53 -23.46 4.85 -57.96
N ALA A 54 -22.99 6.09 -57.86
CA ALA A 54 -21.61 6.45 -58.19
C ALA A 54 -20.81 6.54 -56.90
N ASP A 55 -20.18 5.44 -56.50
CA ASP A 55 -19.32 5.43 -55.32
C ASP A 55 -17.86 5.71 -55.71
N GLY A 56 -17.50 7.00 -55.77
CA GLY A 56 -16.13 7.41 -56.02
C GLY A 56 -15.13 7.04 -54.90
N GLY A 57 -15.62 6.62 -53.72
CA GLY A 57 -14.80 6.26 -52.58
C GLY A 57 -14.54 4.76 -52.41
N GLY A 58 -15.30 3.89 -53.10
CA GLY A 58 -15.24 2.44 -52.95
C GLY A 58 -15.59 1.95 -51.53
N ILE A 59 -16.40 2.73 -50.81
CA ILE A 59 -16.89 2.43 -49.46
C ILE A 59 -18.02 1.40 -49.51
N ILE A 60 -18.81 1.42 -50.58
CA ILE A 60 -19.94 0.53 -50.86
C ILE A 60 -19.58 -0.26 -52.11
N ALA A 61 -19.66 -1.59 -52.04
CA ALA A 61 -19.36 -2.45 -53.19
C ALA A 61 -20.58 -2.60 -54.13
N GLY A 62 -21.79 -2.41 -53.61
CA GLY A 62 -23.03 -2.39 -54.37
C GLY A 62 -23.01 -1.34 -55.49
N LEU A 63 -23.41 -1.75 -56.70
CA LEU A 63 -23.46 -0.86 -57.87
C LEU A 63 -24.81 -0.12 -58.00
N ASN A 64 -25.79 -0.49 -57.18
CA ASN A 64 -27.11 0.11 -57.14
C ASN A 64 -27.59 0.30 -55.68
N VAL A 65 -28.67 1.06 -55.52
CA VAL A 65 -29.21 1.42 -54.20
C VAL A 65 -29.62 0.19 -53.38
N GLU A 66 -30.23 -0.82 -54.02
CA GLU A 66 -30.67 -2.03 -53.32
C GLU A 66 -29.50 -2.77 -52.67
N THR A 67 -28.46 -3.09 -53.43
CA THR A 67 -27.28 -3.79 -52.91
C THR A 67 -26.54 -2.97 -51.84
N ALA A 68 -26.43 -1.65 -52.04
CA ALA A 68 -25.82 -0.74 -51.07
C ALA A 68 -26.56 -0.72 -49.72
N LEU A 69 -27.89 -0.76 -49.75
CA LEU A 69 -28.71 -0.81 -48.54
C LEU A 69 -28.58 -2.16 -47.82
N GLN A 70 -28.49 -3.27 -48.56
CA GLN A 70 -28.24 -4.59 -47.99
C GLN A 70 -26.86 -4.68 -47.30
N GLU A 71 -25.82 -4.08 -47.90
CA GLU A 71 -24.49 -3.97 -47.28
C GLU A 71 -24.54 -3.16 -45.98
N ASN A 72 -25.17 -1.99 -46.01
CA ASN A 72 -25.30 -1.14 -44.82
C ASN A 72 -26.09 -1.84 -43.71
N ARG A 73 -27.17 -2.56 -44.05
CA ARG A 73 -27.92 -3.38 -43.09
C ARG A 73 -27.00 -4.40 -42.43
N THR A 74 -26.23 -5.13 -43.21
CA THR A 74 -25.29 -6.13 -42.72
C THR A 74 -24.25 -5.51 -41.77
N ALA A 75 -23.68 -4.36 -42.14
CA ALA A 75 -22.72 -3.65 -41.31
C ALA A 75 -23.33 -3.16 -39.98
N ILE A 76 -24.56 -2.65 -40.01
CA ILE A 76 -25.31 -2.23 -38.81
C ILE A 76 -25.58 -3.42 -37.91
N ASP A 77 -26.03 -4.54 -38.46
CA ASP A 77 -26.35 -5.74 -37.70
C ASP A 77 -25.08 -6.31 -37.03
N LEU A 78 -23.96 -6.38 -37.78
CA LEU A 78 -22.65 -6.75 -37.23
C LEU A 78 -22.21 -5.80 -36.11
N ASN A 79 -22.37 -4.49 -36.29
CA ASN A 79 -21.98 -3.51 -35.28
C ASN A 79 -22.88 -3.57 -34.03
N SER A 80 -24.17 -3.83 -34.22
CA SER A 80 -25.14 -4.00 -33.12
C SER A 80 -24.90 -5.30 -32.36
N ALA A 81 -24.41 -6.34 -33.03
CA ALA A 81 -24.03 -7.62 -32.44
C ALA A 81 -22.64 -7.60 -31.76
N LYS A 82 -21.86 -6.50 -31.87
CA LYS A 82 -20.59 -6.40 -31.16
C LYS A 82 -20.83 -6.37 -29.66
N ASN A 83 -20.33 -7.39 -28.97
CA ASN A 83 -20.22 -7.33 -27.51
C ASN A 83 -19.07 -6.39 -27.15
N THR A 84 -19.41 -5.16 -26.77
CA THR A 84 -18.46 -4.20 -26.20
C THR A 84 -18.38 -4.38 -24.69
N ASN A 85 -17.23 -4.03 -24.10
CA ASN A 85 -17.02 -4.08 -22.65
C ASN A 85 -17.23 -5.49 -22.07
N VAL A 86 -16.70 -6.49 -22.77
CA VAL A 86 -16.74 -7.89 -22.34
C VAL A 86 -16.03 -8.00 -20.99
N THR A 87 -16.63 -8.74 -20.07
CA THR A 87 -16.01 -9.03 -18.78
C THR A 87 -14.88 -10.02 -18.97
N THR A 88 -13.66 -9.58 -18.64
CA THR A 88 -12.51 -10.46 -18.49
C THR A 88 -12.55 -11.14 -17.13
N ASN A 89 -12.67 -12.46 -17.11
CA ASN A 89 -12.51 -13.21 -15.86
C ASN A 89 -11.03 -13.41 -15.59
N LEU A 90 -10.59 -13.06 -14.39
CA LEU A 90 -9.22 -13.27 -13.93
C LEU A 90 -9.17 -14.43 -12.94
N SER A 91 -8.14 -15.26 -13.06
CA SER A 91 -7.92 -16.40 -12.17
C SER A 91 -6.43 -16.59 -11.86
N LEU A 92 -6.12 -17.38 -10.84
CA LEU A 92 -4.74 -17.74 -10.55
C LEU A 92 -4.27 -18.82 -11.52
N GLY A 93 -3.14 -18.55 -12.17
CA GLY A 93 -2.42 -19.51 -12.99
C GLY A 93 -1.35 -20.25 -12.18
N ALA A 94 -0.26 -20.60 -12.86
CA ALA A 94 0.90 -21.21 -12.20
C ALA A 94 1.54 -20.23 -11.21
N ILE A 95 1.95 -20.75 -10.05
CA ILE A 95 2.69 -20.03 -9.03
C ILE A 95 4.01 -20.76 -8.83
N THR A 96 5.11 -20.01 -8.87
CA THR A 96 6.45 -20.52 -8.59
C THR A 96 7.06 -19.74 -7.42
N ALA A 97 8.31 -20.05 -7.06
CA ALA A 97 9.00 -19.29 -6.03
C ALA A 97 9.11 -17.81 -6.40
N THR A 98 9.34 -17.50 -7.70
CA THR A 98 9.69 -16.15 -8.16
C THR A 98 8.65 -15.45 -9.04
N THR A 99 7.57 -16.14 -9.39
CA THR A 99 6.53 -15.58 -10.26
C THR A 99 5.14 -16.09 -9.91
N MET A 100 4.13 -15.27 -10.23
CA MET A 100 2.72 -15.65 -10.20
C MET A 100 2.08 -15.25 -11.53
N ILE A 101 1.34 -16.18 -12.13
CA ILE A 101 0.56 -15.91 -13.34
C ILE A 101 -0.86 -15.49 -12.95
N VAL A 102 -1.32 -14.35 -13.47
CA VAL A 102 -2.73 -13.96 -13.49
C VAL A 102 -3.29 -14.35 -14.85
N ALA A 103 -4.09 -15.42 -14.85
CA ALA A 103 -4.66 -15.98 -16.07
C ALA A 103 -5.89 -15.19 -16.53
N SER A 104 -5.97 -14.91 -17.84
CA SER A 104 -7.07 -14.17 -18.47
C SER A 104 -7.96 -15.07 -19.31
N SER A 105 -9.27 -14.86 -19.27
CA SER A 105 -10.22 -15.61 -20.10
C SER A 105 -10.33 -15.14 -21.56
N ASP A 106 -9.86 -13.94 -21.88
CA ASP A 106 -10.10 -13.27 -23.16
C ASP A 106 -8.84 -12.62 -23.78
N GLY A 107 -7.67 -12.93 -23.22
CA GLY A 107 -6.39 -12.39 -23.69
C GLY A 107 -5.21 -13.25 -23.23
N ALA A 108 -4.01 -12.68 -23.35
CA ALA A 108 -2.81 -13.30 -22.82
C ALA A 108 -2.73 -13.15 -21.30
N ASP A 109 -2.16 -14.15 -20.65
CA ASP A 109 -1.90 -14.12 -19.21
C ASP A 109 -0.83 -13.09 -18.86
N ALA A 110 -0.94 -12.53 -17.65
CA ALA A 110 0.07 -11.62 -17.11
C ALA A 110 0.97 -12.36 -16.11
N THR A 111 2.28 -12.21 -16.26
CA THR A 111 3.26 -12.72 -15.30
C THR A 111 3.66 -11.60 -14.35
N LEU A 112 3.39 -11.76 -13.06
CA LEU A 112 3.94 -10.92 -12.00
C LEU A 112 5.27 -11.52 -11.56
N ILE A 113 6.27 -10.65 -11.42
CA ILE A 113 7.65 -11.01 -11.04
C ILE A 113 7.90 -10.66 -9.57
N GLU A 114 8.88 -11.34 -8.96
CA GLU A 114 9.45 -10.96 -7.67
C GLU A 114 9.95 -9.51 -7.67
N ALA A 115 9.86 -8.86 -6.51
CA ALA A 115 10.47 -7.56 -6.28
C ALA A 115 12.00 -7.68 -6.29
N ASP A 116 12.67 -6.66 -6.80
CA ASP A 116 14.11 -6.51 -6.70
C ASP A 116 14.50 -5.18 -6.01
N THR A 117 15.72 -4.70 -6.23
CA THR A 117 16.21 -3.48 -5.57
C THR A 117 15.59 -2.22 -6.16
N ASP A 118 15.26 -2.24 -7.45
CA ASP A 118 14.84 -1.09 -8.22
C ASP A 118 13.35 -1.15 -8.56
N ASP A 119 12.79 -2.35 -8.69
CA ASP A 119 11.42 -2.61 -9.12
C ASP A 119 10.57 -3.28 -8.03
N ALA A 120 9.35 -2.79 -7.85
CA ALA A 120 8.35 -3.40 -6.96
C ALA A 120 7.75 -4.66 -7.59
N GLY A 121 7.46 -5.67 -6.76
CA GLY A 121 6.94 -6.96 -7.22
C GLY A 121 6.44 -7.85 -6.08
N LEU A 122 6.39 -9.16 -6.34
CA LEU A 122 5.99 -10.18 -5.38
C LEU A 122 7.06 -10.38 -4.31
N LEU A 123 6.63 -10.72 -3.08
CA LEU A 123 7.56 -11.22 -2.07
C LEU A 123 7.87 -12.69 -2.36
N GLY A 124 9.12 -12.95 -2.72
CA GLY A 124 9.63 -14.27 -3.03
C GLY A 124 9.66 -15.25 -1.86
N ALA A 125 9.65 -16.55 -2.17
CA ALA A 125 9.76 -17.61 -1.15
C ALA A 125 11.07 -17.50 -0.36
N ASP A 126 12.19 -17.28 -1.06
CA ASP A 126 13.51 -17.13 -0.42
C ASP A 126 13.55 -15.91 0.52
N LYS A 127 12.89 -14.81 0.14
CA LYS A 127 12.77 -13.62 0.97
C LYS A 127 11.84 -13.81 2.16
N TRP A 128 10.79 -14.61 2.00
CA TRP A 128 9.96 -15.02 3.13
C TRP A 128 10.76 -15.85 4.14
N ASP A 129 11.54 -16.82 3.67
CA ASP A 129 12.42 -17.62 4.54
C ASP A 129 13.45 -16.74 5.26
N GLU A 130 14.01 -15.74 4.58
CA GLU A 130 14.89 -14.73 5.19
C GLU A 130 14.16 -13.93 6.30
N ILE A 131 12.91 -13.52 6.09
CA ILE A 131 12.10 -12.83 7.11
C ILE A 131 11.84 -13.75 8.31
N VAL A 132 11.50 -15.01 8.07
CA VAL A 132 11.29 -16.01 9.13
C VAL A 132 12.58 -16.20 9.92
N ALA A 133 13.72 -16.38 9.26
CA ALA A 133 15.02 -16.53 9.89
C ALA A 133 15.42 -15.30 10.71
N ASN A 134 15.20 -14.09 10.17
CA ASN A 134 15.49 -12.84 10.86
C ASN A 134 14.58 -12.62 12.08
N THR A 135 13.30 -12.99 11.96
CA THR A 135 12.36 -12.99 13.08
C THR A 135 12.86 -13.94 14.17
N ALA A 136 13.18 -15.18 13.81
CA ALA A 136 13.72 -16.17 14.75
C ALA A 136 15.03 -15.71 15.41
N ALA A 137 15.95 -15.14 14.64
CA ALA A 137 17.22 -14.60 15.17
C ALA A 137 16.98 -13.48 16.18
N LYS A 138 16.03 -12.56 15.94
CA LYS A 138 15.68 -11.49 16.89
C LYS A 138 15.04 -12.02 18.17
N HIS A 139 14.27 -13.11 18.10
CA HIS A 139 13.69 -13.74 19.29
C HIS A 139 14.67 -14.67 20.02
N ALA A 140 15.69 -15.19 19.32
CA ALA A 140 16.77 -15.96 19.92
C ALA A 140 17.80 -15.09 20.67
N LYS A 141 17.75 -13.75 20.47
CA LYS A 141 18.38 -12.77 21.37
C LYS A 141 17.68 -12.82 22.72
N GLN A 142 18.01 -13.86 23.49
CA GLN A 142 17.55 -14.02 24.85
C GLN A 142 18.05 -12.81 25.63
N HIS A 143 17.17 -12.15 26.36
CA HIS A 143 17.47 -11.05 27.28
C HIS A 143 18.45 -11.43 28.43
N ALA A 144 19.24 -12.48 28.27
CA ALA A 144 20.25 -12.90 29.20
C ALA A 144 21.47 -11.98 29.07
N ILE A 145 21.83 -11.34 30.18
CA ILE A 145 23.00 -10.46 30.33
C ILE A 145 24.33 -11.15 29.96
N THR A 146 24.35 -12.47 29.83
CA THR A 146 25.55 -13.29 29.59
C THR A 146 25.71 -13.80 28.16
N THR A 147 24.80 -13.48 27.23
CA THR A 147 24.88 -13.96 25.85
C THR A 147 25.90 -13.16 25.04
N ALA A 148 26.97 -13.80 24.56
CA ALA A 148 28.02 -13.16 23.74
C ALA A 148 27.61 -12.92 22.27
N ALA A 149 26.42 -13.41 21.86
CA ALA A 149 25.94 -13.32 20.48
C ALA A 149 25.26 -11.98 20.15
N ASP A 150 24.70 -11.30 21.14
CA ASP A 150 23.94 -10.05 21.00
C ASP A 150 24.47 -8.90 21.87
N HIS A 151 25.36 -9.17 22.82
CA HIS A 151 26.11 -8.19 23.58
C HIS A 151 27.61 -8.53 23.55
N THR A 152 28.47 -7.53 23.34
CA THR A 152 29.93 -7.72 23.39
C THR A 152 30.49 -7.75 24.82
N SER A 153 29.63 -7.59 25.82
CA SER A 153 30.01 -7.57 27.23
C SER A 153 29.97 -8.99 27.80
N THR A 154 31.03 -9.37 28.51
CA THR A 154 31.09 -10.62 29.26
C THR A 154 30.76 -10.34 30.72
N ALA A 155 29.91 -11.16 31.33
CA ALA A 155 29.75 -11.22 32.77
C ALA A 155 30.61 -12.37 33.30
N THR A 156 31.61 -12.07 34.11
CA THR A 156 32.47 -13.07 34.71
C THR A 156 31.78 -13.65 35.94
N PRO A 157 31.65 -14.99 36.06
CA PRO A 157 31.11 -15.61 37.26
C PRO A 157 31.84 -15.14 38.52
N ALA A 158 31.09 -14.91 39.60
CA ALA A 158 31.59 -14.42 40.89
C ALA A 158 32.16 -12.99 40.92
N GLN A 159 31.85 -12.19 39.89
CA GLN A 159 32.01 -10.73 39.93
C GLN A 159 30.64 -10.05 39.94
N ILE A 160 30.57 -8.90 40.61
CA ILE A 160 29.38 -8.04 40.54
C ILE A 160 29.34 -7.38 39.17
N LEU A 161 28.15 -7.09 38.65
CA LEU A 161 28.01 -6.32 37.40
C LEU A 161 27.74 -4.84 37.70
N LYS A 162 28.31 -3.97 36.88
CA LYS A 162 28.00 -2.54 36.79
C LYS A 162 27.48 -2.21 35.38
N ALA A 163 26.97 -1.00 35.19
CA ALA A 163 26.71 -0.47 33.85
C ALA A 163 27.88 0.41 33.38
N ASP A 164 28.23 0.35 32.10
CA ASP A 164 29.17 1.28 31.47
C ASP A 164 28.51 2.64 31.16
N ALA A 165 29.24 3.54 30.50
CA ALA A 165 28.72 4.87 30.14
C ALA A 165 27.53 4.83 29.15
N ASN A 166 27.34 3.71 28.44
CA ASN A 166 26.24 3.48 27.51
C ASN A 166 25.10 2.67 28.14
N GLY A 167 25.19 2.32 29.43
CA GLY A 167 24.21 1.53 30.15
C GLY A 167 24.32 0.02 29.92
N LEU A 168 25.41 -0.48 29.32
CA LEU A 168 25.63 -1.91 29.09
C LEU A 168 26.21 -2.58 30.34
N PRO A 169 25.78 -3.80 30.71
CA PRO A 169 26.41 -4.55 31.79
C PRO A 169 27.90 -4.76 31.51
N VAL A 170 28.74 -4.54 32.51
CA VAL A 170 30.20 -4.80 32.51
C VAL A 170 30.62 -5.31 33.87
N ASP A 171 31.68 -6.11 33.94
CA ASP A 171 32.22 -6.59 35.21
C ASP A 171 32.65 -5.43 36.12
N ALA A 172 32.25 -5.53 37.38
CA ALA A 172 32.77 -4.66 38.41
C ALA A 172 34.19 -5.05 38.78
N THR A 173 34.89 -4.09 39.38
CA THR A 173 36.21 -4.33 39.98
C THR A 173 36.14 -5.21 41.22
N ASN A 174 34.98 -5.30 41.87
CA ASN A 174 34.78 -6.08 43.09
C ASN A 174 34.28 -7.48 42.76
N THR A 175 34.92 -8.47 43.39
CA THR A 175 34.49 -9.86 43.43
C THR A 175 33.39 -10.08 44.48
N ASP A 176 32.60 -11.13 44.33
CA ASP A 176 31.59 -11.55 45.32
C ASP A 176 32.22 -11.76 46.70
N ALA A 177 33.45 -12.28 46.73
CA ALA A 177 34.21 -12.51 47.96
C ALA A 177 34.58 -11.20 48.68
N GLU A 178 35.03 -10.18 47.94
CA GLU A 178 35.36 -8.88 48.53
C GLU A 178 34.13 -8.17 49.08
N VAL A 179 32.98 -8.24 48.39
CA VAL A 179 31.72 -7.68 48.90
C VAL A 179 31.24 -8.45 50.13
N SER A 180 31.30 -9.78 50.08
CA SER A 180 30.93 -10.63 51.22
C SER A 180 31.82 -10.38 52.45
N ASP A 181 33.13 -10.21 52.26
CA ASP A 181 34.07 -9.87 53.33
C ASP A 181 33.76 -8.49 53.91
N ALA A 182 33.53 -7.49 53.06
CA ALA A 182 33.18 -6.14 53.51
C ALA A 182 31.89 -6.12 54.36
N VAL A 183 30.84 -6.83 53.93
CA VAL A 183 29.57 -6.97 54.68
C VAL A 183 29.79 -7.71 55.99
N THR A 184 30.53 -8.82 55.97
CA THR A 184 30.83 -9.61 57.17
C THR A 184 31.63 -8.78 58.19
N LYS A 185 32.61 -8.00 57.73
CA LYS A 185 33.40 -7.12 58.57
C LYS A 185 32.58 -5.98 59.16
N LYS A 186 31.63 -5.42 58.39
CA LYS A 186 30.63 -4.45 58.88
C LYS A 186 29.67 -5.04 59.92
N HIS A 187 29.30 -6.31 59.82
CA HIS A 187 28.44 -6.97 60.83
C HIS A 187 29.21 -7.47 62.05
N SER A 188 30.48 -7.87 61.88
CA SER A 188 31.39 -8.03 63.01
C SER A 188 31.64 -6.70 63.71
N GLN A 189 31.56 -5.57 63.01
CA GLN A 189 31.50 -4.24 63.61
C GLN A 189 30.21 -3.97 64.41
N ASN A 190 29.31 -4.93 64.69
CA ASN A 190 28.47 -4.86 65.89
C ASN A 190 29.25 -5.18 67.18
N THR A 191 30.57 -5.34 67.10
CA THR A 191 31.50 -4.81 68.11
C THR A 191 31.86 -3.35 67.82
N ASP A 192 30.87 -2.48 67.53
CA ASP A 192 31.04 -1.01 67.34
C ASP A 192 31.38 -0.32 68.68
N THR A 193 32.18 -1.00 69.50
CA THR A 193 32.73 -0.57 70.77
C THR A 193 34.19 -0.21 70.67
N ILE A 194 34.82 -0.40 69.50
CA ILE A 194 36.20 0.02 69.26
C ILE A 194 36.17 1.22 68.29
N LEU A 195 35.63 2.31 68.82
CA LEU A 195 36.16 3.61 68.45
C LEU A 195 37.69 3.57 68.68
N GLY A 196 38.48 4.20 67.81
CA GLY A 196 39.95 4.15 67.82
C GLY A 196 40.54 4.33 69.22
N THR A 197 41.78 3.90 69.45
CA THR A 197 42.45 3.72 70.77
C THR A 197 42.39 4.88 71.78
N ASP A 198 41.81 6.03 71.42
CA ASP A 198 41.60 7.20 72.27
C ASP A 198 40.12 7.54 72.53
N CYS A 199 39.17 6.82 71.95
CA CYS A 199 37.74 6.98 72.24
C CYS A 199 37.29 5.88 73.19
N VAL A 200 37.51 6.14 74.47
CA VAL A 200 36.88 5.46 75.58
C VAL A 200 35.37 5.35 75.31
N ALA A 201 34.85 4.12 75.30
CA ALA A 201 33.44 3.80 75.34
C ALA A 201 32.85 4.27 76.69
N LEU A 202 32.71 5.58 76.86
CA LEU A 202 32.38 6.24 78.13
C LEU A 202 30.88 6.58 78.26
N ASP A 203 30.02 6.18 77.32
CA ASP A 203 28.62 6.66 77.29
C ASP A 203 27.53 5.62 77.63
N HIS A 204 27.87 4.40 78.04
CA HIS A 204 26.86 3.56 78.70
C HIS A 204 27.51 2.67 79.73
N GLY A 205 27.76 3.26 80.90
CA GLY A 205 28.29 2.57 82.06
C GLY A 205 27.41 1.39 82.46
N ALA A 206 28.01 0.19 82.49
CA ALA A 206 27.60 -0.82 83.45
C ALA A 206 28.18 -0.43 84.82
N ALA A 207 27.63 0.63 85.42
CA ALA A 207 27.99 1.05 86.76
C ALA A 207 27.40 0.06 87.77
N ALA A 208 28.21 -0.85 88.30
CA ALA A 208 27.86 -1.56 89.54
C ALA A 208 28.03 -0.66 90.77
N THR A 209 28.77 0.45 90.65
CA THR A 209 28.73 1.58 91.57
C THR A 209 29.13 2.83 90.80
N ASP A 210 28.22 3.79 90.73
CA ASP A 210 28.47 5.14 90.25
C ASP A 210 29.69 5.72 90.99
N MET A 211 30.78 5.99 90.27
CA MET A 211 31.97 6.60 90.84
C MET A 211 31.64 8.06 91.14
N VAL A 212 30.98 8.30 92.27
CA VAL A 212 30.92 9.63 92.89
C VAL A 212 32.34 9.96 93.33
N ILE A 213 33.14 10.53 92.44
CA ILE A 213 34.44 11.11 92.80
C ILE A 213 34.13 12.37 93.62
N ASN A 214 33.97 12.19 94.93
CA ASN A 214 33.69 13.30 95.83
C ASN A 214 35.00 14.08 96.08
N VAL A 215 35.36 14.95 95.14
CA VAL A 215 36.52 15.83 95.30
C VAL A 215 36.12 17.01 96.18
N SER A 216 36.45 16.93 97.48
CA SER A 216 36.34 18.09 98.37
C SER A 216 37.73 18.70 98.60
N TYR A 217 37.86 19.95 98.17
CA TYR A 217 39.07 20.77 98.28
C TYR A 217 38.97 21.72 99.50
N GLY A 218 39.90 21.61 100.46
CA GLY A 218 40.25 22.65 101.45
C GLY A 218 39.31 22.84 102.66
N VAL A 219 39.75 23.26 103.85
CA VAL A 219 41.07 23.68 104.35
C VAL A 219 41.15 23.36 105.87
N GLY A 220 41.86 22.29 106.24
CA GLY A 220 42.11 21.92 107.64
C GLY A 220 42.45 20.43 107.76
N ASP A 221 43.68 20.14 108.21
CA ASP A 221 44.43 18.87 108.35
C ASP A 221 44.18 17.72 107.33
N PRO A 222 45.24 17.14 106.72
CA PRO A 222 45.09 16.14 105.66
C PRO A 222 44.37 14.87 106.16
N PRO A 223 43.31 14.38 105.49
CA PRO A 223 42.74 13.08 105.82
C PRO A 223 43.78 11.99 105.52
N ALA A 224 43.97 11.10 106.49
CA ALA A 224 44.90 9.98 106.39
C ALA A 224 44.65 9.20 105.09
N ALA A 225 45.72 8.93 104.33
CA ALA A 225 45.67 8.05 103.17
C ALA A 225 45.22 6.66 103.62
N ASN A 226 43.93 6.35 103.43
CA ASN A 226 43.41 5.01 103.60
C ASN A 226 43.86 4.16 102.40
N THR A 227 44.98 3.48 102.57
CA THR A 227 45.44 2.43 101.66
C THR A 227 44.75 1.12 102.01
N THR A 228 43.43 1.05 101.81
CA THR A 228 42.78 -0.26 101.77
C THR A 228 43.11 -0.90 100.43
N THR A 229 44.18 -1.68 100.43
CA THR A 229 44.49 -2.68 99.41
C THR A 229 43.32 -3.67 99.34
N ILE A 230 42.55 -3.65 98.27
CA ILE A 230 41.78 -4.83 97.85
C ILE A 230 42.49 -5.37 96.62
N GLY A 231 43.41 -6.28 96.85
CA GLY A 231 44.06 -7.07 95.81
C GLY A 231 43.83 -8.55 96.10
N SER A 232 43.03 -9.19 95.25
CA SER A 232 43.20 -10.54 94.69
C SER A 232 42.09 -10.78 93.68
#